data_AF-A0A0W0FWG5-F1
#
_entry.id   AF-A0A0W0FWG5-F1
#
_cell.length_a   1.000
_cell.length_b   1.000
_cell.length_c   1.000
_cell.angle_alpha   90.00
_cell.angle_beta   90.00
_cell.angle_gamma   90.00
#
_symmetry.space_group_name_H-M   'P 1'
#
loop_
_entity.id
_entity.type
_entity.pdbx_description
1 polymer ?
#
loop_
_entity_poly.entity_id
_entity_poly.type
_entity_poly.pdbx_seq_one_letter_code
_entity_poly.pdbx_strand_id
1 'polypeptide(L)'
;MTSRISIARPQSNNYNPDPHGFSNSRPSSGYRSANPDDPVEKLRTFGKQIEDNVEILSQPLKPHLPAIGRFLIVVTFLEDALRIMTQWGDQTWYLQKHFPWGISHLFLITNVITMLAGSAAVILKRYSEYAVAGLLAVVVIQGFGYGLIFDLTFFLRNLSVIGGLFMVFSDSMVTRKKVFAGLPTISETDRKKYFLLAGRVLLIFLFLGFVIQGSWSVARVFVSILGLAACTMVAVGFKAKWSAVFLVMVLSVFNVFANNWWSVPSAHPQRDFLKYDFFQTLSIVGGLILLVNMGPGGLSVDEKKKTY
;
A
#
# COMPACT_ATOMS: atom_id res chain seq x y z
N MET A 1 44.13 -64.86 -54.02
CA MET A 1 44.01 -63.40 -53.82
C MET A 1 42.67 -62.98 -54.39
N THR A 2 41.66 -62.82 -53.53
CA THR A 2 40.25 -62.70 -53.92
C THR A 2 39.81 -61.26 -53.72
N SER A 3 39.62 -60.53 -54.82
CA SER A 3 39.11 -59.16 -54.86
C SER A 3 37.63 -59.13 -54.50
N ARG A 4 37.27 -58.60 -53.32
CA ARG A 4 35.88 -58.33 -52.97
C ARG A 4 35.46 -56.98 -53.54
N ILE A 5 34.46 -57.01 -54.41
CA ILE A 5 33.79 -55.85 -55.01
C ILE A 5 32.99 -55.13 -53.92
N SER A 6 33.30 -53.86 -53.67
CA SER A 6 32.55 -52.98 -52.76
C SER A 6 31.38 -52.35 -53.53
N ILE A 7 30.17 -52.84 -53.33
CA ILE A 7 28.94 -52.23 -53.85
C ILE A 7 28.56 -51.08 -52.90
N ALA A 8 28.80 -49.83 -53.34
CA ALA A 8 28.31 -48.65 -52.64
C ALA A 8 26.77 -48.58 -52.72
N ARG A 9 26.09 -48.44 -51.58
CA ARG A 9 24.66 -48.10 -51.55
C ARG A 9 24.44 -46.71 -52.17
N PRO A 10 23.36 -46.48 -52.93
CA PRO A 10 23.01 -45.14 -53.40
C PRO A 10 22.73 -44.22 -52.20
N GLN A 11 23.25 -43.00 -52.22
CA GLN A 11 22.88 -41.97 -51.26
C GLN A 11 21.38 -41.64 -51.45
N SER A 12 20.63 -41.61 -50.34
CA SER A 12 19.25 -41.14 -50.33
C SER A 12 19.24 -39.64 -50.65
N ASN A 13 18.71 -39.28 -51.82
CA ASN A 13 18.46 -37.90 -52.20
C ASN A 13 17.50 -37.28 -51.18
N ASN A 14 18.04 -36.42 -50.31
CA ASN A 14 17.24 -35.62 -49.40
C ASN A 14 16.53 -34.55 -50.25
N TYR A 15 15.20 -34.65 -50.36
CA TYR A 15 14.40 -33.66 -51.05
C TYR A 15 14.49 -32.34 -50.27
N ASN A 16 15.14 -31.32 -50.85
CA ASN A 16 15.20 -30.00 -50.26
C ASN A 16 14.04 -29.15 -50.81
N PRO A 17 13.00 -28.83 -50.03
CA PRO A 17 11.76 -28.25 -50.52
C PRO A 17 11.85 -26.75 -50.88
N ASP A 18 13.02 -26.11 -50.73
CA ASP A 18 13.19 -24.69 -51.08
C ASP A 18 14.52 -24.43 -51.81
N PRO A 19 14.54 -24.52 -53.16
CA PRO A 19 15.74 -24.31 -53.97
C PRO A 19 16.18 -22.85 -54.05
N HIS A 20 15.34 -21.90 -53.61
CA HIS A 20 15.56 -20.47 -53.82
C HIS A 20 15.69 -19.66 -52.52
N GLY A 21 15.68 -20.31 -51.35
CA GLY A 21 16.06 -19.69 -50.08
C GLY A 21 15.19 -18.52 -49.64
N PHE A 22 13.92 -18.48 -50.11
CA PHE A 22 12.97 -17.43 -49.73
C PHE A 22 12.15 -17.78 -48.50
N SER A 23 12.22 -19.03 -47.99
CA SER A 23 11.74 -19.34 -46.65
C SER A 23 12.65 -18.70 -45.62
N ASN A 24 12.22 -17.53 -45.14
CA ASN A 24 12.73 -16.94 -43.92
C ASN A 24 12.34 -17.83 -42.73
N SER A 25 13.04 -18.95 -42.59
CA SER A 25 13.06 -19.76 -41.38
C SER A 25 13.86 -18.98 -40.34
N ARG A 26 13.26 -17.88 -39.85
CA ARG A 26 13.55 -17.43 -38.49
C ARG A 26 13.48 -18.70 -37.64
N PRO A 27 14.55 -19.06 -36.91
CA PRO A 27 14.46 -20.19 -36.00
C PRO A 27 13.27 -19.87 -35.12
N SER A 28 12.23 -20.71 -35.20
CA SER A 28 11.17 -20.74 -34.21
C SER A 28 11.90 -20.63 -32.89
N SER A 29 11.67 -19.53 -32.17
CA SER A 29 12.14 -19.37 -30.80
C SER A 29 11.51 -20.54 -30.07
N GLY A 30 12.23 -21.65 -30.03
CA GLY A 30 11.76 -22.88 -29.45
C GLY A 30 11.20 -22.52 -28.10
N TYR A 31 10.04 -23.07 -27.78
CA TYR A 31 9.73 -23.33 -26.40
C TYR A 31 10.98 -24.00 -25.84
N ARG A 32 11.84 -23.23 -25.15
CA ARG A 32 12.90 -23.78 -24.33
C ARG A 32 12.15 -24.71 -23.40
N SER A 33 12.27 -26.01 -23.63
CA SER A 33 11.84 -27.01 -22.68
C SER A 33 12.44 -26.60 -21.36
N ALA A 34 11.58 -26.19 -20.43
CA ALA A 34 11.92 -25.85 -19.05
C ALA A 34 12.98 -26.84 -18.58
N ASN A 35 14.18 -26.34 -18.28
CA ASN A 35 15.24 -27.19 -17.81
C ASN A 35 14.98 -27.37 -16.31
N PRO A 36 14.48 -28.53 -15.85
CA PRO A 36 14.00 -28.69 -14.48
C PRO A 36 15.09 -28.47 -13.42
N ASP A 37 16.36 -28.42 -13.83
CA ASP A 37 17.52 -28.16 -12.98
C ASP A 37 18.08 -26.74 -13.02
N ASP A 38 17.49 -25.82 -13.79
CA ASP A 38 17.90 -24.41 -13.76
C ASP A 38 17.51 -23.77 -12.40
N PRO A 39 18.46 -23.21 -11.62
CA PRO A 39 18.18 -22.58 -10.34
C PRO A 39 17.15 -21.44 -10.45
N VAL A 40 17.07 -20.76 -11.60
CA VAL A 40 16.08 -19.71 -11.84
C VAL A 40 14.68 -20.30 -11.99
N GLU A 41 14.57 -21.48 -12.58
CA GLU A 41 13.31 -22.18 -12.78
C GLU A 41 12.79 -22.78 -11.47
N LYS A 42 13.68 -23.31 -10.61
CA LYS A 42 13.37 -23.72 -9.23
C LYS A 42 12.90 -22.56 -8.36
N LEU A 43 13.53 -21.38 -8.47
CA LEU A 43 13.05 -20.17 -7.78
C LEU A 43 11.68 -19.73 -8.29
N ARG A 44 11.41 -19.90 -9.59
CA ARG A 44 10.12 -19.54 -10.20
C ARG A 44 9.01 -20.48 -9.78
N THR A 45 9.26 -21.79 -9.71
CA THR A 45 8.28 -22.78 -9.24
C THR A 45 7.99 -22.61 -7.75
N PHE A 46 9.01 -22.37 -6.94
CA PHE A 46 8.85 -22.03 -5.52
C PHE A 46 8.06 -20.73 -5.33
N GLY A 47 8.36 -19.70 -6.13
CA GLY A 47 7.59 -18.46 -6.16
C GLY A 47 6.11 -18.69 -6.48
N LYS A 48 5.80 -19.50 -7.49
CA LYS A 48 4.42 -19.88 -7.82
C LYS A 48 3.72 -20.63 -6.69
N GLN A 49 4.39 -21.56 -6.02
CA GLN A 49 3.81 -22.27 -4.87
C GLN A 49 3.47 -21.31 -3.72
N ILE A 50 4.33 -20.33 -3.44
CA ILE A 50 4.04 -19.28 -2.45
C ILE A 50 2.85 -18.43 -2.92
N GLU A 51 2.81 -18.04 -4.20
CA GLU A 51 1.70 -17.28 -4.77
C GLU A 51 0.36 -18.03 -4.61
N ASP A 52 0.33 -19.32 -4.94
CA ASP A 52 -0.87 -20.16 -4.82
C ASP A 52 -1.32 -20.30 -3.35
N ASN A 53 -0.38 -20.52 -2.43
CA ASN A 53 -0.67 -20.61 -1.00
C ASN A 53 -1.22 -19.30 -0.43
N VAL A 54 -0.63 -18.16 -0.83
CA VAL A 54 -1.11 -16.83 -0.43
C VAL A 54 -2.49 -16.55 -1.03
N GLU A 55 -2.75 -16.95 -2.27
CA GLU A 55 -4.05 -16.78 -2.91
C GLU A 55 -5.13 -17.57 -2.13
N ILE A 56 -4.86 -18.84 -1.77
CA ILE A 56 -5.76 -19.68 -0.96
C ILE A 56 -6.02 -19.05 0.42
N LEU A 57 -4.96 -18.62 1.12
CA LEU A 57 -5.09 -17.99 2.44
C LEU A 57 -5.85 -16.65 2.37
N SER A 58 -5.70 -15.91 1.27
CA SER A 58 -6.34 -14.60 1.08
C SER A 58 -7.83 -14.68 0.75
N GLN A 59 -8.32 -15.79 0.17
CA GLN A 59 -9.72 -15.94 -0.25
C GLN A 59 -10.75 -15.61 0.86
N PRO A 60 -10.65 -16.15 2.09
CA PRO A 60 -11.60 -15.82 3.16
C PRO A 60 -11.45 -14.38 3.67
N LEU A 61 -10.26 -13.78 3.54
CA LEU A 61 -9.99 -12.42 4.01
C LEU A 61 -10.45 -11.34 3.02
N LYS A 62 -10.46 -11.65 1.71
CA LYS A 62 -10.81 -10.71 0.62
C LYS A 62 -12.07 -9.88 0.86
N PRO A 63 -13.22 -10.44 1.30
CA PRO A 63 -14.43 -9.66 1.55
C PRO A 63 -14.27 -8.62 2.67
N HIS A 64 -13.39 -8.87 3.63
CA HIS A 64 -13.18 -8.04 4.80
C HIS A 64 -12.01 -7.04 4.64
N LEU A 65 -11.11 -7.25 3.67
CA LEU A 65 -9.98 -6.34 3.39
C LEU A 65 -10.38 -4.85 3.28
N PRO A 66 -11.47 -4.46 2.58
CA PRO A 66 -11.85 -3.06 2.50
C PRO A 66 -12.33 -2.46 3.83
N ALA A 67 -12.89 -3.29 4.72
CA ALA A 67 -13.30 -2.87 6.04
C ALA A 67 -12.09 -2.76 6.99
N ILE A 68 -11.18 -3.75 6.93
CA ILE A 68 -9.92 -3.76 7.67
C ILE A 68 -9.08 -2.55 7.29
N GLY A 69 -8.93 -2.26 6.00
CA GLY A 69 -8.15 -1.11 5.53
C GLY A 69 -8.69 0.23 6.03
N ARG A 70 -10.01 0.43 6.00
CA ARG A 70 -10.66 1.62 6.57
C ARG A 70 -10.46 1.73 8.08
N PHE A 71 -10.66 0.62 8.80
CA PHE A 71 -10.46 0.57 10.25
C PHE A 71 -9.01 0.93 10.62
N LEU A 72 -8.04 0.33 9.93
CA LEU A 72 -6.61 0.59 10.16
C LEU A 72 -6.23 2.04 9.86
N ILE A 73 -6.83 2.69 8.86
CA ILE A 73 -6.57 4.13 8.60
C ILE A 73 -7.08 4.98 9.76
N VAL A 74 -8.29 4.67 10.21
CA VAL A 74 -9.03 5.41 11.23
C VAL A 74 -8.53 5.15 12.65
N VAL A 75 -7.85 4.03 12.90
CA VAL A 75 -7.35 3.65 14.22
C VAL A 75 -6.43 4.71 14.83
N THR A 76 -5.71 5.47 13.98
CA THR A 76 -4.86 6.59 14.41
C THR A 76 -5.66 7.69 15.11
N PHE A 77 -6.84 8.03 14.59
CA PHE A 77 -7.75 8.99 15.21
C PHE A 77 -8.43 8.44 16.46
N LEU A 78 -8.75 7.14 16.47
CA LEU A 78 -9.31 6.50 17.65
C LEU A 78 -8.30 6.45 18.80
N GLU A 79 -7.04 6.16 18.48
CA GLU A 79 -5.95 6.19 19.46
C GLU A 79 -5.69 7.61 19.96
N ASP A 80 -5.67 8.61 19.06
CA ASP A 80 -5.46 10.00 19.46
C ASP A 80 -6.61 10.53 20.33
N ALA A 81 -7.86 10.19 19.99
CA ALA A 81 -9.02 10.50 20.82
C ALA A 81 -8.89 9.85 22.21
N LEU A 82 -8.52 8.57 22.27
CA LEU A 82 -8.29 7.87 23.53
C LEU A 82 -7.17 8.53 24.35
N ARG A 83 -6.06 8.90 23.70
CA ARG A 83 -4.91 9.58 24.32
C ARG A 83 -5.31 10.92 24.93
N ILE A 84 -6.07 11.75 24.20
CA ILE A 84 -6.57 13.03 24.72
C ILE A 84 -7.50 12.81 25.92
N MET A 85 -8.36 11.78 25.86
CA MET A 85 -9.25 11.45 26.98
C MET A 85 -8.51 10.95 28.22
N THR A 86 -7.48 10.12 28.05
CA THR A 86 -6.72 9.57 29.19
C THR A 86 -5.69 10.55 29.76
N GLN A 87 -5.14 11.44 28.92
CA GLN A 87 -4.13 12.44 29.31
C GLN A 87 -4.73 13.86 29.37
N TRP A 88 -6.01 13.98 29.72
CA TRP A 88 -6.74 15.26 29.67
C TRP A 88 -6.04 16.39 30.41
N GLY A 89 -5.49 16.12 31.59
CA GLY A 89 -4.75 17.10 32.40
C GLY A 89 -3.51 17.65 31.68
N ASP A 90 -2.70 16.78 31.09
CA ASP A 90 -1.47 17.18 30.41
C ASP A 90 -1.78 17.98 29.12
N GLN A 91 -2.79 17.55 28.37
CA GLN A 91 -3.21 18.23 27.13
C GLN A 91 -3.78 19.62 27.41
N THR A 92 -4.64 19.73 28.42
CA THR A 92 -5.20 21.03 28.81
C THR A 92 -4.13 21.97 29.36
N TRP A 93 -3.20 21.46 30.18
CA TRP A 93 -2.07 22.25 30.69
C TRP A 93 -1.17 22.77 29.56
N TYR A 94 -0.86 21.93 28.56
CA TYR A 94 -0.04 22.32 27.41
C TYR A 94 -0.71 23.43 26.59
N LEU A 95 -1.99 23.26 26.25
CA LEU A 95 -2.74 24.24 25.46
C LEU A 95 -2.99 25.53 26.23
N GLN A 96 -3.20 25.48 27.54
CA GLN A 96 -3.43 26.67 28.37
C GLN A 96 -2.22 27.61 28.44
N LYS A 97 -1.02 27.16 28.06
CA LYS A 97 0.14 28.05 27.89
C LYS A 97 -0.04 29.04 26.74
N HIS A 98 -0.81 28.68 25.72
CA HIS A 98 -0.99 29.47 24.49
C HIS A 98 -2.45 29.91 24.29
N PHE A 99 -3.41 29.25 24.95
CA PHE A 99 -4.84 29.48 24.81
C PHE A 99 -5.52 29.80 26.15
N PRO A 100 -6.60 30.60 26.14
CA PRO A 100 -7.42 30.84 27.33
C PRO A 100 -8.04 29.57 27.93
N TRP A 101 -8.31 29.60 29.24
CA TRP A 101 -8.77 28.48 30.05
C TRP A 101 -10.07 27.79 29.55
N GLY A 102 -10.95 28.47 28.81
CA GLY A 102 -12.15 27.87 28.20
C GLY A 102 -11.98 27.34 26.78
N ILE A 103 -11.16 28.02 25.95
CA ILE A 103 -10.98 27.67 24.53
C ILE A 103 -10.23 26.34 24.40
N SER A 104 -9.26 26.08 25.28
CA SER A 104 -8.50 24.83 25.31
C SER A 104 -9.41 23.60 25.52
N HIS A 105 -10.38 23.70 26.44
CA HIS A 105 -11.32 22.61 26.71
C HIS A 105 -12.28 22.40 25.53
N LEU A 106 -12.86 23.48 25.01
CA LEU A 106 -13.75 23.40 23.84
C LEU A 106 -13.03 22.78 22.64
N PHE A 107 -11.80 23.22 22.37
CA PHE A 107 -10.95 22.70 21.31
C PHE A 107 -10.72 21.18 21.45
N LEU A 108 -10.33 20.70 22.63
CA LEU A 108 -10.09 19.28 22.85
C LEU A 108 -11.38 18.45 22.76
N ILE A 109 -12.49 18.93 23.32
CA ILE A 109 -13.79 18.25 23.23
C ILE A 109 -14.22 18.12 21.77
N THR A 110 -14.19 19.22 21.00
CA THR A 110 -14.55 19.20 19.58
C THR A 110 -13.66 18.24 18.80
N ASN A 111 -12.34 18.25 19.04
CA ASN A 111 -11.43 17.30 18.40
C ASN A 111 -11.79 15.84 18.73
N VAL A 112 -11.99 15.50 20.00
CA VAL A 112 -12.35 14.13 20.41
C VAL A 112 -13.67 13.69 19.78
N ILE A 113 -14.70 14.54 19.81
CA ILE A 113 -16.01 14.23 19.22
C ILE A 113 -15.90 14.04 17.71
N THR A 114 -15.21 14.95 17.01
CA THR A 114 -15.03 14.86 15.56
C THR A 114 -14.21 13.61 15.18
N MET A 115 -13.18 13.28 15.96
CA MET A 115 -12.41 12.05 15.74
C MET A 115 -13.25 10.80 15.94
N LEU A 116 -13.99 10.67 17.05
CA LEU A 116 -14.82 9.50 17.31
C LEU A 116 -15.97 9.36 16.30
N ALA A 117 -16.71 10.45 16.04
CA ALA A 117 -17.83 10.45 15.11
C ALA A 117 -17.38 10.24 13.66
N GLY A 118 -16.32 10.93 13.23
CA GLY A 118 -15.72 10.77 11.91
C GLY A 118 -15.19 9.35 11.69
N SER A 119 -14.52 8.81 12.70
CA SER A 119 -14.00 7.43 12.69
C SER A 119 -15.12 6.41 12.52
N ALA A 120 -16.18 6.50 13.32
CA ALA A 120 -17.34 5.63 13.22
C ALA A 120 -18.03 5.75 11.86
N ALA A 121 -18.21 6.96 11.35
CA ALA A 121 -18.82 7.22 10.05
C ALA A 121 -18.02 6.64 8.87
N VAL A 122 -16.68 6.67 8.94
CA VAL A 122 -15.82 6.02 7.94
C VAL A 122 -15.96 4.49 7.98
N ILE A 123 -15.94 3.89 9.18
CA ILE A 123 -16.06 2.44 9.34
C ILE A 123 -17.44 1.94 8.88
N LEU A 124 -18.51 2.64 9.26
CA LEU A 124 -19.88 2.32 8.89
C LEU A 124 -20.24 2.69 7.44
N LYS A 125 -19.30 3.27 6.69
CA LYS A 125 -19.50 3.76 5.31
C LYS A 125 -20.69 4.73 5.18
N ARG A 126 -21.01 5.47 6.24
CA ARG A 126 -22.13 6.42 6.27
C ARG A 126 -21.59 7.85 6.28
N TYR A 127 -22.01 8.67 5.32
CA TYR A 127 -21.53 10.06 5.17
C TYR A 127 -19.98 10.18 5.11
N SER A 128 -19.29 9.20 4.52
CA SER A 128 -17.82 9.09 4.58
C SER A 128 -17.07 10.28 4.00
N GLU A 129 -17.66 11.04 3.06
CA GLU A 129 -17.05 12.27 2.53
C GLU A 129 -16.95 13.37 3.60
N TYR A 130 -18.06 13.62 4.32
CA TYR A 130 -18.08 14.57 5.44
C TYR A 130 -17.21 14.10 6.60
N ALA A 131 -17.21 12.78 6.87
CA ALA A 131 -16.37 12.19 7.90
C ALA A 131 -14.88 12.39 7.59
N VAL A 132 -14.44 12.10 6.36
CA VAL A 132 -13.06 12.32 5.94
C VAL A 132 -12.70 13.81 5.98
N ALA A 133 -13.58 14.70 5.51
CA ALA A 133 -13.34 16.15 5.58
C ALA A 133 -13.18 16.64 7.03
N GLY A 134 -14.01 16.14 7.96
CA GLY A 134 -13.90 16.45 9.39
C GLY A 134 -12.59 15.95 9.99
N LEU A 135 -12.18 14.72 9.68
CA LEU A 135 -10.90 14.16 10.14
C LEU A 135 -9.69 14.92 9.57
N LEU A 136 -9.74 15.32 8.30
CA LEU A 136 -8.71 16.18 7.70
C LEU A 136 -8.64 17.55 8.39
N ALA A 137 -9.79 18.15 8.70
CA ALA A 137 -9.84 19.42 9.42
C ALA A 137 -9.21 19.28 10.81
N VAL A 138 -9.47 18.19 11.53
CA VAL A 138 -8.83 17.90 12.83
C VAL A 138 -7.30 17.87 12.68
N VAL A 139 -6.75 17.16 11.70
CA VAL A 139 -5.28 17.08 11.50
C VAL A 139 -4.66 18.46 11.29
N VAL A 140 -5.30 19.30 10.47
CA VAL A 140 -4.83 20.66 10.18
C VAL A 140 -4.93 21.53 11.44
N ILE A 141 -6.09 21.55 12.07
CA ILE A 141 -6.39 22.35 13.27
C ILE A 141 -5.49 21.95 14.44
N GLN A 142 -5.23 20.66 14.64
CA GLN A 142 -4.29 20.17 15.66
C GLN A 142 -2.86 20.61 15.37
N GLY A 143 -2.43 20.60 14.10
CA GLY A 143 -1.11 21.11 13.73
C GLY A 143 -0.91 22.55 14.18
N PHE A 144 -1.90 23.41 13.93
CA PHE A 144 -1.87 24.80 14.40
C PHE A 144 -2.02 24.91 15.92
N GLY A 145 -2.97 24.19 16.52
CA GLY A 145 -3.29 24.28 17.94
C GLY A 145 -2.14 23.86 18.85
N TYR A 146 -1.40 22.82 18.48
CA TYR A 146 -0.22 22.37 19.24
C TYR A 146 1.08 23.09 18.86
N GLY A 147 1.07 23.94 17.83
CA GLY A 147 2.25 24.64 17.33
C GLY A 147 3.26 23.74 16.61
N LEU A 148 2.85 22.55 16.18
CA LEU A 148 3.73 21.50 15.64
C LEU A 148 3.88 21.57 14.12
N ILE A 149 3.34 22.60 13.45
CA ILE A 149 3.41 22.73 11.98
C ILE A 149 4.83 22.82 11.41
N PHE A 150 5.79 23.31 12.21
CA PHE A 150 7.20 23.46 11.80
C PHE A 150 8.07 22.26 12.19
N ASP A 151 7.53 21.32 12.97
CA ASP A 151 8.22 20.07 13.25
C ASP A 151 8.07 19.14 12.04
N LEU A 152 9.16 18.97 11.29
CA LEU A 152 9.22 18.10 10.10
C LEU A 152 8.74 16.68 10.42
N THR A 153 9.06 16.18 11.61
CA THR A 153 8.67 14.85 12.09
C THR A 153 7.16 14.76 12.20
N PHE A 154 6.54 15.74 12.88
CA PHE A 154 5.09 15.82 13.05
C PHE A 154 4.35 16.07 11.72
N PHE A 155 4.90 16.93 10.86
CA PHE A 155 4.34 17.25 9.56
C PHE A 155 4.29 16.02 8.64
N LEU A 156 5.41 15.29 8.51
CA LEU A 156 5.47 14.05 7.72
C LEU A 156 4.50 12.98 8.24
N ARG A 157 4.29 12.96 9.57
CA ARG A 157 3.32 12.11 10.26
C ARG A 157 1.89 12.36 9.83
N ASN A 158 1.50 13.63 9.85
CA ASN A 158 0.17 14.06 9.48
C ASN A 158 -0.06 13.90 7.97
N LEU A 159 0.97 14.12 7.15
CA LEU A 159 0.90 13.90 5.70
C LEU A 159 0.58 12.44 5.37
N SER A 160 1.14 11.49 6.12
CA SER A 160 0.81 10.07 6.02
C SER A 160 -0.68 9.81 6.32
N VAL A 161 -1.18 10.32 7.45
CA VAL A 161 -2.58 10.13 7.84
C VAL A 161 -3.55 10.77 6.82
N ILE A 162 -3.21 11.97 6.33
CA ILE A 162 -3.94 12.66 5.26
C ILE A 162 -3.99 11.80 4.00
N GLY A 163 -2.88 11.16 3.62
CA GLY A 163 -2.82 10.24 2.48
C GLY A 163 -3.75 9.04 2.62
N GLY A 164 -3.79 8.41 3.79
CA GLY A 164 -4.73 7.32 4.09
C GLY A 164 -6.20 7.78 4.02
N LEU A 165 -6.51 8.97 4.55
CA LEU A 165 -7.84 9.54 4.46
C LEU A 165 -8.26 9.85 3.01
N PHE A 166 -7.38 10.42 2.20
CA PHE A 166 -7.64 10.64 0.76
C PHE A 166 -7.93 9.34 0.03
N MET A 167 -7.29 8.25 0.42
CA MET A 167 -7.56 6.92 -0.13
C MET A 167 -8.96 6.42 0.21
N VAL A 168 -9.39 6.55 1.47
CA VAL A 168 -10.77 6.23 1.90
C VAL A 168 -11.79 7.10 1.17
N PHE A 169 -11.49 8.39 1.00
CA PHE A 169 -12.33 9.32 0.27
C PHE A 169 -12.50 8.89 -1.20
N SER A 170 -11.40 8.52 -1.87
CA SER A 170 -11.43 8.02 -3.23
C SER A 170 -12.30 6.75 -3.35
N ASP A 171 -12.19 5.81 -2.40
CA ASP A 171 -13.00 4.58 -2.39
C ASP A 171 -14.50 4.84 -2.15
N SER A 172 -14.82 5.80 -1.27
CA SER A 172 -16.20 6.24 -1.04
C SER A 172 -16.83 6.85 -2.30
N MET A 173 -16.10 7.71 -3.02
CA MET A 173 -16.60 8.33 -4.26
C MET A 173 -16.86 7.30 -5.37
N VAL A 174 -16.05 6.24 -5.43
CA VAL A 174 -16.20 5.17 -6.43
C VAL A 174 -17.44 4.31 -6.14
N THR A 175 -17.69 3.98 -4.87
CA THR A 175 -18.78 3.07 -4.46
C THR A 175 -20.17 3.73 -4.51
N ARG A 176 -20.27 5.06 -4.32
CA ARG A 176 -21.57 5.73 -4.10
C ARG A 176 -22.38 6.06 -5.35
N LYS A 177 -21.87 5.82 -6.57
CA LYS A 177 -22.62 6.13 -7.80
C LYS A 177 -23.55 4.99 -8.20
N LYS A 178 -24.85 5.22 -8.02
CA LYS A 178 -25.91 4.48 -8.70
C LYS A 178 -25.64 4.58 -10.20
N VAL A 179 -25.24 3.47 -10.80
CA VAL A 179 -25.16 3.35 -12.26
C VAL A 179 -26.58 3.48 -12.77
N PHE A 180 -26.96 4.69 -13.19
CA PHE A 180 -28.15 4.86 -14.01
C PHE A 180 -27.80 4.29 -15.38
N ALA A 181 -28.51 3.24 -15.77
CA ALA A 181 -28.22 2.49 -16.98
C ALA A 181 -28.31 3.41 -18.22
N GLY A 182 -27.25 3.46 -19.04
CA GLY A 182 -27.37 3.86 -20.44
C GLY A 182 -26.73 5.18 -20.89
N LEU A 183 -26.07 5.99 -20.04
CA LEU A 183 -25.35 7.18 -20.52
C LEU A 183 -23.82 7.01 -20.39
N PRO A 184 -23.05 7.05 -21.49
CA PRO A 184 -21.60 7.02 -21.44
C PRO A 184 -21.08 8.33 -20.84
N THR A 185 -20.70 8.28 -19.57
CA THR A 185 -20.12 9.41 -18.82
C THR A 185 -18.61 9.50 -19.06
N ILE A 186 -18.22 9.96 -20.25
CA ILE A 186 -16.83 9.98 -20.75
C ILE A 186 -15.90 10.96 -19.98
N SER A 187 -16.41 11.85 -19.13
CA SER A 187 -15.58 12.81 -18.38
C SER A 187 -15.07 12.32 -17.01
N GLU A 188 -15.65 11.26 -16.44
CA GLU A 188 -15.40 10.90 -15.03
C GLU A 188 -14.28 9.89 -14.82
N THR A 189 -13.90 9.16 -15.86
CA THR A 189 -12.83 8.15 -15.84
C THR A 189 -11.47 8.77 -15.54
N ASP A 190 -11.21 9.99 -16.02
CA ASP A 190 -9.91 10.63 -15.86
C ASP A 190 -9.69 11.17 -14.44
N ARG A 191 -10.70 11.79 -13.83
CA ARG A 191 -10.61 12.20 -12.41
C ARG A 191 -10.31 11.03 -11.49
N LYS A 192 -10.95 9.88 -11.70
CA LYS A 192 -10.71 8.65 -10.93
C LYS A 192 -9.26 8.15 -11.08
N LYS A 193 -8.72 8.19 -12.30
CA LYS A 193 -7.31 7.83 -12.56
C LYS A 193 -6.34 8.74 -11.81
N TYR A 194 -6.59 10.05 -11.80
CA TYR A 194 -5.75 11.01 -11.06
C TYR A 194 -5.82 10.81 -9.54
N PHE A 195 -7.00 10.53 -8.97
CA PHE A 195 -7.13 10.24 -7.54
C PHE A 195 -6.43 8.93 -7.13
N LEU A 196 -6.52 7.88 -7.95
CA LEU A 196 -5.82 6.62 -7.73
C LEU A 196 -4.29 6.78 -7.86
N LEU A 197 -3.83 7.57 -8.84
CA LEU A 197 -2.42 7.92 -9.01
C LEU A 197 -1.91 8.77 -7.83
N ALA A 198 -2.70 9.74 -7.38
CA ALA A 198 -2.38 10.56 -6.22
C ALA A 198 -2.26 9.69 -4.96
N GLY A 199 -3.17 8.72 -4.75
CA GLY A 199 -3.06 7.75 -3.66
C GLY A 199 -1.75 6.94 -3.69
N ARG A 200 -1.30 6.53 -4.88
CA ARG A 200 -0.01 5.84 -5.07
C ARG A 200 1.20 6.70 -4.76
N VAL A 201 1.18 7.94 -5.20
CA VAL A 201 2.27 8.90 -4.94
C VAL A 201 2.28 9.26 -3.45
N LEU A 202 1.11 9.44 -2.83
CA LEU A 202 0.97 9.66 -1.39
C LEU A 202 1.56 8.52 -0.56
N LEU A 203 1.42 7.26 -1.00
CA LEU A 203 2.03 6.12 -0.31
C LEU A 203 3.56 6.19 -0.24
N ILE A 204 4.24 6.78 -1.25
CA ILE A 204 5.69 6.96 -1.21
C ILE A 204 6.07 7.98 -0.12
N PHE A 205 5.39 9.12 -0.08
CA PHE A 205 5.62 10.14 0.95
C PHE A 205 5.37 9.60 2.35
N LEU A 206 4.35 8.76 2.47
CA LEU A 206 3.94 8.10 3.69
C LEU A 206 4.99 7.07 4.17
N PHE A 207 5.59 6.31 3.25
CA PHE A 207 6.72 5.43 3.59
C PHE A 207 7.99 6.22 3.92
N LEU A 208 8.28 7.31 3.19
CA LEU A 208 9.40 8.20 3.50
C LEU A 208 9.31 8.79 4.91
N GLY A 209 8.11 9.23 5.32
CA GLY A 209 7.86 9.71 6.68
C GLY A 209 8.22 8.65 7.73
N PHE A 210 7.78 7.40 7.53
CA PHE A 210 8.11 6.28 8.40
C PHE A 210 9.63 5.99 8.48
N VAL A 211 10.35 6.09 7.35
CA VAL A 211 11.82 5.88 7.32
C VAL A 211 12.54 6.97 8.10
N ILE A 212 12.13 8.23 7.94
CA ILE A 212 12.81 9.39 8.53
C ILE A 212 12.56 9.47 10.05
N GLN A 213 11.38 9.07 10.51
CA GLN A 213 10.99 9.10 11.93
C GLN A 213 11.70 8.05 12.78
N GLY A 214 12.13 6.96 12.13
CA GLY A 214 12.71 5.83 12.82
C GLY A 214 14.11 6.08 13.40
N SER A 215 14.37 5.59 14.61
CA SER A 215 15.74 5.38 15.08
C SER A 215 16.52 4.53 14.09
N TRP A 216 17.68 5.05 13.67
CA TRP A 216 18.52 4.41 12.66
C TRP A 216 19.20 3.18 13.25
N SER A 217 18.85 2.01 12.72
CA SER A 217 19.50 0.74 13.00
C SER A 217 19.82 0.03 11.68
N VAL A 218 20.83 -0.83 11.67
CA VAL A 218 21.25 -1.57 10.45
C VAL A 218 20.09 -2.36 9.85
N ALA A 219 19.30 -3.02 10.71
CA ALA A 219 18.10 -3.76 10.28
C ALA A 219 17.04 -2.82 9.68
N ARG A 220 16.82 -1.65 10.28
CA ARG A 220 15.86 -0.67 9.76
C ARG A 220 16.30 -0.11 8.42
N VAL A 221 17.58 0.23 8.25
CA VAL A 221 18.12 0.70 6.96
C VAL A 221 17.87 -0.32 5.85
N PHE A 222 18.15 -1.60 6.12
CA PHE A 222 17.90 -2.67 5.15
C PHE A 222 16.41 -2.78 4.79
N VAL A 223 15.52 -2.81 5.78
CA VAL A 223 14.06 -2.86 5.57
C VAL A 223 13.55 -1.60 4.85
N SER A 224 14.09 -0.43 5.15
CA SER A 224 13.74 0.84 4.51
C SER A 224 14.13 0.86 3.04
N ILE A 225 15.30 0.32 2.67
CA ILE A 225 15.72 0.21 1.26
C ILE A 225 14.79 -0.74 0.49
N LEU A 226 14.53 -1.93 1.05
CA LEU A 226 13.62 -2.90 0.43
C LEU A 226 12.18 -2.36 0.33
N GLY A 227 11.72 -1.67 1.37
CA GLY A 227 10.39 -1.07 1.39
C GLY A 227 10.24 0.11 0.45
N LEU A 228 11.25 0.97 0.29
CA LEU A 228 11.26 2.04 -0.72
C LEU A 228 11.24 1.47 -2.14
N ALA A 229 12.02 0.41 -2.41
CA ALA A 229 11.99 -0.28 -3.69
C ALA A 229 10.59 -0.87 -3.97
N ALA A 230 9.99 -1.56 -2.99
CA ALA A 230 8.64 -2.11 -3.12
C ALA A 230 7.56 -1.01 -3.27
N CYS A 231 7.68 0.09 -2.54
CA CYS A 231 6.76 1.22 -2.64
C CYS A 231 6.83 1.88 -4.03
N THR A 232 8.04 2.02 -4.59
CA THR A 232 8.24 2.52 -5.95
C THR A 232 7.60 1.60 -6.99
N MET A 233 7.73 0.27 -6.84
CA MET A 233 7.05 -0.69 -7.71
C MET A 233 5.51 -0.56 -7.65
N VAL A 234 4.95 -0.36 -6.46
CA VAL A 234 3.51 -0.12 -6.27
C VAL A 234 3.07 1.20 -6.92
N ALA A 235 3.88 2.25 -6.78
CA ALA A 235 3.57 3.56 -7.34
C ALA A 235 3.59 3.58 -8.87
N VAL A 236 4.62 2.96 -9.47
CA VAL A 236 4.70 2.72 -10.93
C VAL A 236 3.57 1.79 -11.40
N GLY A 237 3.04 0.96 -10.50
CA GLY A 237 1.98 0.02 -10.81
C GLY A 237 2.48 -1.21 -11.57
N PHE A 238 3.69 -1.66 -11.26
CA PHE A 238 4.27 -2.90 -11.77
C PHE A 238 4.11 -4.01 -10.74
N LYS A 239 3.39 -5.08 -11.10
CA LYS A 239 3.00 -6.16 -10.17
C LYS A 239 2.41 -5.62 -8.86
N ALA A 240 1.58 -4.59 -8.95
CA ALA A 240 1.19 -3.78 -7.78
C ALA A 240 0.52 -4.60 -6.65
N LYS A 241 -0.28 -5.62 -7.02
CA LYS A 241 -0.94 -6.53 -6.06
C LYS A 241 0.07 -7.24 -5.18
N TRP A 242 1.07 -7.87 -5.77
CA TRP A 242 2.07 -8.67 -5.06
C TRP A 242 3.08 -7.82 -4.30
N SER A 243 3.51 -6.71 -4.90
CA SER A 243 4.42 -5.74 -4.25
C SER A 243 3.78 -5.15 -2.99
N ALA A 244 2.48 -4.84 -3.03
CA ALA A 244 1.77 -4.30 -1.87
C ALA A 244 1.49 -5.38 -0.80
N VAL A 245 1.16 -6.63 -1.16
CA VAL A 245 1.02 -7.73 -0.20
C VAL A 245 2.34 -7.99 0.54
N PHE A 246 3.45 -8.03 -0.19
CA PHE A 246 4.79 -8.15 0.39
C PHE A 246 5.09 -6.99 1.35
N LEU A 247 4.81 -5.76 0.91
CA LEU A 247 5.06 -4.56 1.73
C LEU A 247 4.20 -4.54 3.00
N VAL A 248 2.92 -4.93 2.91
CA VAL A 248 2.00 -5.08 4.05
C VAL A 248 2.54 -6.08 5.06
N MET A 249 3.05 -7.23 4.61
CA MET A 249 3.61 -8.27 5.48
C MET A 249 4.88 -7.78 6.18
N VAL A 250 5.84 -7.25 5.42
CA VAL A 250 7.12 -6.76 5.98
C VAL A 250 6.89 -5.62 6.96
N LEU A 251 6.05 -4.65 6.61
CA LEU A 251 5.72 -3.53 7.51
C LEU A 251 5.02 -4.00 8.77
N SER A 252 4.08 -4.95 8.68
CA SER A 252 3.37 -5.46 9.85
C SER A 252 4.31 -6.19 10.82
N VAL A 253 5.19 -7.05 10.29
CA VAL A 253 6.19 -7.77 11.10
C VAL A 253 7.16 -6.78 11.73
N PHE A 254 7.72 -5.87 10.94
CA PHE A 254 8.64 -4.85 11.44
C PHE A 254 7.97 -3.96 12.50
N ASN A 255 6.70 -3.59 12.31
CA ASN A 255 5.94 -2.78 13.27
C ASN A 255 5.84 -3.44 14.65
N VAL A 256 5.57 -4.74 14.69
CA VAL A 256 5.46 -5.50 15.95
C VAL A 256 6.80 -5.55 16.69
N PHE A 257 7.91 -5.69 15.98
CA PHE A 257 9.23 -5.76 16.61
C PHE A 257 9.81 -4.39 16.95
N ALA A 258 9.70 -3.42 16.04
CA ALA A 258 10.31 -2.09 16.19
C ALA A 258 9.48 -1.19 17.11
N ASN A 259 8.15 -1.26 17.03
CA ASN A 259 7.24 -0.42 17.80
C ASN A 259 6.55 -1.21 18.92
N ASN A 260 7.32 -2.04 19.62
CA ASN A 260 6.86 -2.84 20.76
C ASN A 260 6.64 -1.97 22.02
N TRP A 261 5.57 -1.17 22.00
CA TRP A 261 5.20 -0.30 23.10
C TRP A 261 4.72 -1.06 24.34
N TRP A 262 4.25 -2.31 24.18
CA TRP A 262 3.77 -3.14 25.29
C TRP A 262 4.91 -3.67 26.18
N SER A 263 6.15 -3.71 25.68
CA SER A 263 7.33 -4.06 26.48
C SER A 263 7.85 -2.91 27.36
N VAL A 264 7.39 -1.67 27.15
CA VAL A 264 7.88 -0.49 27.85
C VAL A 264 6.99 -0.16 29.06
N PRO A 265 7.58 0.11 30.25
CA PRO A 265 6.82 0.50 31.43
C PRO A 265 5.91 1.72 31.20
N SER A 266 4.74 1.72 31.84
CA SER A 266 3.69 2.73 31.67
C SER A 266 4.11 4.17 31.98
N ALA A 267 5.14 4.34 32.81
CA ALA A 267 5.62 5.65 33.24
C ALA A 267 6.69 6.26 32.30
N HIS A 268 7.17 5.52 31.29
CA HIS A 268 8.25 6.00 30.44
C HIS A 268 7.71 6.83 29.25
N PRO A 269 8.14 8.10 29.05
CA PRO A 269 7.64 8.97 27.97
C PRO A 269 7.78 8.38 26.57
N GLN A 270 8.78 7.52 26.36
CA GLN A 270 9.01 6.82 25.08
C GLN A 270 7.85 5.89 24.67
N ARG A 271 7.05 5.40 25.62
CA ARG A 271 5.93 4.50 25.33
C ARG A 271 4.88 5.17 24.45
N ASP A 272 4.59 6.45 24.69
CA ASP A 272 3.58 7.18 23.91
C ASP A 272 4.05 7.40 22.47
N PHE A 273 5.33 7.68 22.26
CA PHE A 273 5.92 7.76 20.92
C PHE A 273 5.86 6.41 20.19
N LEU A 274 6.25 5.31 20.84
CA LEU A 274 6.21 3.97 20.25
C LEU A 274 4.78 3.53 19.92
N LYS A 275 3.82 3.83 20.81
CA LYS A 275 2.41 3.52 20.60
C LYS A 275 1.88 4.29 19.39
N TYR A 276 2.17 5.58 19.31
CA TYR A 276 1.78 6.40 18.17
C TYR A 276 2.36 5.83 16.86
N ASP A 277 3.67 5.56 16.81
CA ASP A 277 4.35 5.03 15.62
C ASP A 277 3.77 3.67 15.20
N PHE A 278 3.37 2.86 16.18
CA PHE A 278 2.70 1.58 15.95
C PHE A 278 1.37 1.75 15.19
N PHE A 279 0.48 2.62 15.69
CA PHE A 279 -0.82 2.85 15.06
C PHE A 279 -0.73 3.62 13.75
N GLN A 280 0.24 4.52 13.62
CA GLN A 280 0.53 5.18 12.36
C GLN A 280 0.95 4.17 11.30
N THR A 281 1.86 3.24 11.63
CA THR A 281 2.28 2.18 10.70
C THR A 281 1.11 1.27 10.33
N LEU A 282 0.17 1.01 11.26
CA LEU A 282 -1.07 0.31 10.94
C LEU A 282 -1.93 1.09 9.93
N SER A 283 -2.04 2.41 10.04
CA SER A 283 -2.75 3.24 9.06
C SER A 283 -2.12 3.18 7.66
N ILE A 284 -0.78 3.16 7.58
CA ILE A 284 -0.02 2.92 6.35
C ILE A 284 -0.43 1.58 5.72
N VAL A 285 -0.42 0.52 6.52
CA VAL A 285 -0.83 -0.83 6.10
C VAL A 285 -2.30 -0.83 5.62
N GLY A 286 -3.18 -0.10 6.31
CA GLY A 286 -4.58 0.06 5.92
C GLY A 286 -4.76 0.71 4.55
N GLY A 287 -3.97 1.76 4.26
CA GLY A 287 -3.92 2.39 2.93
C GLY A 287 -3.46 1.40 1.85
N LEU A 288 -2.37 0.66 2.09
CA LEU A 288 -1.88 -0.35 1.16
C LEU A 288 -2.90 -1.45 0.88
N ILE A 289 -3.63 -1.92 1.89
CA ILE A 289 -4.69 -2.92 1.75
C ILE A 289 -5.83 -2.39 0.87
N LEU A 290 -6.27 -1.14 1.09
CA LEU A 290 -7.27 -0.52 0.21
C LEU A 290 -6.77 -0.42 -1.23
N LEU A 291 -5.49 -0.13 -1.44
CA LEU A 291 -4.92 -0.04 -2.78
C LEU A 291 -4.99 -1.36 -3.52
N VAL A 292 -4.58 -2.44 -2.85
CA VAL A 292 -4.63 -3.80 -3.39
C VAL A 292 -6.05 -4.16 -3.79
N ASN A 293 -7.03 -3.81 -2.96
CA ASN A 293 -8.43 -4.11 -3.21
C ASN A 293 -9.02 -3.28 -4.37
N MET A 294 -8.64 -2.01 -4.52
CA MET A 294 -9.08 -1.16 -5.64
C MET A 294 -8.45 -1.54 -6.98
N GLY A 295 -7.35 -2.29 -6.96
CA GLY A 295 -6.72 -2.87 -8.15
C GLY A 295 -5.76 -1.94 -8.91
N PRO A 296 -5.19 -2.41 -10.03
CA PRO A 296 -4.12 -1.73 -10.76
C PRO A 296 -4.50 -0.35 -11.31
N GLY A 297 -5.77 0.04 -11.42
CA GLY A 297 -6.17 1.37 -11.90
C GLY A 297 -5.78 1.62 -13.38
N GLY A 298 -6.59 2.42 -14.07
CA GLY A 298 -6.50 2.59 -15.54
C GLY A 298 -5.20 3.18 -16.10
N LEU A 299 -4.26 3.64 -15.26
CA LEU A 299 -2.97 4.22 -15.68
C LEU A 299 -1.75 3.36 -15.30
N SER A 300 -1.94 2.23 -14.60
CA SER A 300 -0.80 1.38 -14.26
C SER A 300 -0.15 0.75 -15.48
N VAL A 301 1.15 0.50 -15.36
CA VAL A 301 1.90 -0.29 -16.34
C VAL A 301 1.25 -1.67 -16.52
N ASP A 302 0.74 -2.28 -15.45
CA ASP A 302 0.01 -3.55 -15.49
C ASP A 302 -1.28 -3.48 -16.34
N GLU A 303 -2.02 -2.37 -16.32
CA GLU A 303 -3.23 -2.19 -17.14
C GLU A 303 -2.88 -1.93 -18.61
N LYS A 304 -1.82 -1.15 -18.88
CA LYS A 304 -1.31 -0.96 -20.24
C LYS A 304 -0.84 -2.29 -20.85
N LYS A 305 -0.17 -3.15 -20.07
CA LYS A 305 0.26 -4.50 -20.49
C LYS A 305 -0.87 -5.51 -20.72
N LYS A 306 -2.10 -5.22 -20.30
CA LYS A 306 -3.29 -6.01 -20.64
C LYS A 306 -3.98 -5.52 -21.91
N THR A 307 -3.70 -4.27 -22.31
CA THR A 307 -4.33 -3.62 -23.46
C THR A 307 -3.49 -3.77 -24.73
N TYR A 308 -2.19 -4.07 -24.58
CA TYR A 308 -1.24 -4.43 -25.64
C TYR A 308 -0.82 -5.89 -25.47
#